data_AF-D6C791-F1
#
_entry.id   AF-D6C791-F1
#
_cell.length_a   1.000
_cell.length_b   1.000
_cell.length_c   1.000
_cell.angle_alpha   90.00
_cell.angle_beta   90.00
_cell.angle_gamma   90.00
#
_symmetry.space_group_name_H-M   'P 1'
#
loop_
_entity.id
_entity.type
_entity.pdbx_description
1 polymer ?
#
loop_
_entity_poly.entity_id
_entity_poly.type
_entity_poly.pdbx_seq_one_letter_code
_entity_poly.pdbx_strand_id
1 'polypeptide(L)'
;HTDVLDAITQHIGLGSYREWPEEKRQEWLVSEMHSRRPLFGCDLPRTDEIVDVLETLNVIAELPYDSFGAYIISMATAPSDVLAVELLQKECHIEKPLRVVPLFEKLADLQGAPAAMERLFSIESYMRRINGKQEVMIGYSDSGKDADRLSAAWQMYKTQEDLIKVAQKFGVKLTMFHGRGGTVGRGGGPTHLAILSQPPDTIHGSLRVTIQGEVIERSFGEEHLCFRTLQRFTAATLEHGMHPPVSPKPEWRVMMDEMAAVATKEYRSIVFQEPRFVEYFRLATPETEYGRMNIGSQPSKRKPSGGIETLRAIPWIFAWTQTRFHLPVWLGFGAAFKHVINKDPRNVQMLKVMYNEWPFFRVTLDLIEMVFAKGDPGIAALYDRLLVSEDLRPFGERLRANYDETKKLLLQIAGHKEILEGDPTLRQRLKLRDSYTTALNVCQAYTLKRIRDPKFHKMATQSMSKKKSFLSLQSSDSEDAPDKPAELVKLNPTSEYAPGLEDT
;
A
#
# COMPACT_ATOMS: atom_id res chain seq x y z
N HIS A 1 -22.52 -5.80 3.34
CA HIS A 1 -23.16 -6.74 4.28
C HIS A 1 -24.12 -6.05 5.23
N THR A 2 -23.67 -5.04 5.99
CA THR A 2 -24.54 -4.24 6.88
C THR A 2 -25.80 -3.75 6.19
N ASP A 3 -25.68 -3.24 4.96
CA ASP A 3 -26.79 -2.71 4.17
C ASP A 3 -27.83 -3.79 3.81
N VAL A 4 -27.39 -5.03 3.56
CA VAL A 4 -28.26 -6.18 3.33
C VAL A 4 -29.00 -6.55 4.62
N LEU A 5 -28.29 -6.65 5.74
CA LEU A 5 -28.89 -6.96 7.04
C LEU A 5 -29.84 -5.87 7.51
N ASP A 6 -29.51 -4.60 7.24
CA ASP A 6 -30.36 -3.45 7.54
C ASP A 6 -31.68 -3.53 6.77
N ALA A 7 -31.61 -3.77 5.45
CA ALA A 7 -32.81 -3.98 4.63
C ALA A 7 -33.65 -5.17 5.12
N ILE A 8 -33.02 -6.29 5.49
CA ILE A 8 -33.70 -7.45 6.07
C ILE A 8 -34.42 -7.06 7.37
N THR A 9 -33.71 -6.48 8.34
CA THR A 9 -34.27 -6.13 9.66
C THR A 9 -35.40 -5.11 9.57
N GLN A 10 -35.31 -4.16 8.64
CA GLN A 10 -36.39 -3.20 8.39
C GLN A 10 -37.61 -3.88 7.78
N HIS A 11 -37.41 -4.76 6.79
CA HIS A 11 -38.49 -5.48 6.11
C HIS A 11 -39.28 -6.40 7.05
N ILE A 12 -38.60 -7.10 7.96
CA ILE A 12 -39.25 -8.00 8.93
C ILE A 12 -39.72 -7.28 10.21
N GLY A 13 -39.62 -5.95 10.28
CA GLY A 13 -40.15 -5.14 11.37
C GLY A 13 -39.34 -5.17 12.67
N LEU A 14 -38.04 -5.51 12.63
CA LEU A 14 -37.15 -5.51 13.80
C LEU A 14 -36.41 -4.18 14.03
N GLY A 15 -36.53 -3.22 13.11
CA GLY A 15 -35.84 -1.93 13.12
C GLY A 15 -34.61 -1.91 12.22
N SER A 16 -33.70 -0.95 12.43
CA SER A 16 -32.49 -0.79 11.61
C SER A 16 -31.27 -1.44 12.25
N TYR A 17 -30.76 -2.53 11.65
CA TYR A 17 -29.49 -3.15 12.03
C TYR A 17 -28.32 -2.15 12.04
N ARG A 18 -28.34 -1.18 11.12
CA ARG A 18 -27.29 -0.14 11.02
C ARG A 18 -27.25 0.77 12.24
N GLU A 19 -28.38 1.04 12.86
CA GLU A 19 -28.46 1.91 14.05
C GLU A 19 -28.16 1.17 15.37
N TRP A 20 -28.11 -0.16 15.34
CA TRP A 20 -27.86 -0.94 16.54
C TRP A 20 -26.42 -0.80 17.03
N PRO A 21 -26.20 -0.78 18.36
CA PRO A 21 -24.86 -0.90 18.93
C PRO A 21 -24.27 -2.28 18.63
N GLU A 22 -22.94 -2.37 18.70
CA GLU A 22 -22.19 -3.57 18.32
C GLU A 22 -22.63 -4.81 19.12
N GLU A 23 -22.90 -4.66 20.42
CA GLU A 23 -23.35 -5.74 21.29
C GLU A 23 -24.71 -6.29 20.82
N LYS A 24 -25.65 -5.41 20.49
CA LYS A 24 -26.98 -5.80 20.00
C LYS A 24 -26.89 -6.48 18.63
N ARG A 25 -25.99 -6.03 17.75
CA ARG A 25 -25.72 -6.70 16.48
C ARG A 25 -25.21 -8.12 16.70
N GLN A 26 -24.22 -8.30 17.59
CA GLN A 26 -23.69 -9.62 17.91
C GLN A 26 -24.76 -10.55 18.50
N GLU A 27 -25.54 -10.06 19.47
CA GLU A 27 -26.63 -10.84 20.10
C GLU A 27 -27.64 -11.34 19.06
N TRP A 28 -28.07 -10.43 18.17
CA TRP A 28 -29.03 -10.79 17.12
C TRP A 28 -28.42 -11.77 16.10
N LEU A 29 -27.21 -11.53 15.62
CA LEU A 29 -26.54 -12.43 14.67
C LEU A 29 -26.35 -13.83 15.27
N VAL A 30 -25.91 -13.90 16.53
CA VAL A 30 -25.73 -15.19 17.23
C VAL A 30 -27.08 -15.90 17.40
N SER A 31 -28.15 -15.18 17.73
CA SER A 31 -29.50 -15.75 17.80
C SER A 31 -29.94 -16.33 16.45
N GLU A 32 -29.84 -15.55 15.37
CA GLU A 32 -30.28 -15.97 14.03
C GLU A 32 -29.41 -17.11 13.46
N MET A 33 -28.11 -17.17 13.81
CA MET A 33 -27.27 -18.31 13.44
C MET A 33 -27.79 -19.63 14.03
N HIS A 34 -28.40 -19.63 15.23
CA HIS A 34 -28.99 -20.82 15.84
C HIS A 34 -30.42 -21.10 15.38
N SER A 35 -31.12 -20.09 14.85
CA SER A 35 -32.47 -20.23 14.31
C SER A 35 -32.50 -21.20 13.13
N ARG A 36 -33.55 -22.02 13.03
CA ARG A 36 -33.84 -22.85 11.84
C ARG A 36 -34.85 -22.20 10.90
N ARG A 37 -35.43 -21.07 11.32
CA ARG A 37 -36.37 -20.31 10.50
C ARG A 37 -35.56 -19.53 9.45
N PRO A 38 -35.95 -19.56 8.16
CA PRO A 38 -35.36 -18.68 7.14
C PRO A 38 -35.56 -17.22 7.51
N LEU A 39 -34.51 -16.41 7.32
CA LEU A 39 -34.47 -15.02 7.76
C LEU A 39 -35.25 -14.07 6.83
N PHE A 40 -35.19 -14.28 5.52
CA PHE A 40 -35.88 -13.45 4.52
C PHE A 40 -36.43 -14.28 3.36
N GLY A 41 -37.48 -13.76 2.70
CA GLY A 41 -38.11 -14.37 1.53
C GLY A 41 -37.75 -13.68 0.21
N CYS A 42 -38.40 -14.10 -0.87
CA CYS A 42 -38.26 -13.50 -2.20
C CYS A 42 -38.81 -12.05 -2.27
N ASP A 43 -39.55 -11.62 -1.27
CA ASP A 43 -40.22 -10.32 -1.15
C ASP A 43 -39.34 -9.22 -0.54
N LEU A 44 -38.11 -9.53 -0.13
CA LEU A 44 -37.15 -8.54 0.37
C LEU A 44 -36.93 -7.43 -0.67
N PRO A 45 -37.11 -6.14 -0.33
CA PRO A 45 -36.74 -5.04 -1.21
C PRO A 45 -35.23 -5.01 -1.46
N ARG A 46 -34.81 -5.02 -2.72
CA ARG A 46 -33.39 -5.08 -3.11
C ARG A 46 -33.02 -3.86 -3.96
N THR A 47 -32.03 -3.11 -3.50
CA THR A 47 -31.28 -2.16 -4.34
C THR A 47 -30.25 -2.92 -5.18
N ASP A 48 -29.73 -2.31 -6.24
CA ASP A 48 -28.69 -2.92 -7.09
C ASP A 48 -27.49 -3.43 -6.28
N GLU A 49 -27.05 -2.69 -5.26
CA GLU A 49 -25.95 -3.10 -4.37
C GLU A 49 -26.32 -4.30 -3.47
N ILE A 50 -27.57 -4.40 -3.03
CA ILE A 50 -28.05 -5.55 -2.25
C ILE A 50 -28.17 -6.78 -3.14
N VAL A 51 -28.68 -6.62 -4.37
CA VAL A 51 -28.75 -7.68 -5.38
C VAL A 51 -27.35 -8.24 -5.63
N ASP A 52 -26.36 -7.38 -5.89
CA ASP A 52 -24.97 -7.81 -6.17
C ASP A 52 -24.38 -8.68 -5.04
N VAL A 53 -24.60 -8.31 -3.77
CA VAL A 53 -24.13 -9.09 -2.62
C VAL A 53 -24.83 -10.46 -2.54
N LEU A 54 -26.15 -10.51 -2.71
CA LEU A 54 -26.91 -11.74 -2.62
C LEU A 54 -26.64 -12.67 -3.81
N GLU A 55 -26.54 -12.13 -5.03
CA GLU A 55 -26.18 -12.89 -6.24
C GLU A 55 -24.76 -13.44 -6.14
N THR A 56 -23.82 -12.68 -5.60
CA THR A 56 -22.47 -13.18 -5.31
C THR A 56 -22.50 -14.42 -4.40
N LEU A 57 -23.33 -14.40 -3.35
CA LEU A 57 -23.47 -15.55 -2.44
C LEU A 57 -24.20 -16.73 -3.10
N ASN A 58 -25.18 -16.47 -3.96
CA ASN A 58 -25.86 -17.51 -4.74
C ASN A 58 -24.88 -18.20 -5.71
N VAL A 59 -24.00 -17.45 -6.39
CA VAL A 59 -22.95 -18.04 -7.24
C VAL A 59 -22.00 -18.92 -6.42
N ILE A 60 -21.70 -18.53 -5.17
CA ILE A 60 -20.90 -19.37 -4.26
C ILE A 60 -21.65 -20.65 -3.87
N ALA A 61 -22.97 -20.59 -3.70
CA ALA A 61 -23.80 -21.75 -3.39
C ALA A 61 -23.89 -22.74 -4.57
N GLU A 62 -23.91 -22.24 -5.81
CA GLU A 62 -24.10 -23.04 -7.02
C GLU A 62 -22.81 -23.72 -7.53
N LEU A 63 -21.65 -23.12 -7.29
CA LEU A 63 -20.38 -23.60 -7.81
C LEU A 63 -19.67 -24.59 -6.86
N PRO A 64 -18.83 -25.50 -7.40
CA PRO A 64 -18.04 -26.42 -6.58
C PRO A 64 -17.16 -25.69 -5.57
N TYR A 65 -17.17 -26.15 -4.31
CA TYR A 65 -16.46 -25.53 -3.19
C TYR A 65 -14.96 -25.30 -3.45
N ASP A 66 -14.30 -26.20 -4.18
CA ASP A 66 -12.88 -26.14 -4.54
C ASP A 66 -12.54 -25.04 -5.58
N SER A 67 -13.55 -24.40 -6.16
CA SER A 67 -13.39 -23.19 -6.98
C SER A 67 -13.00 -21.96 -6.14
N PHE A 68 -13.24 -22.01 -4.82
CA PHE A 68 -13.13 -20.86 -3.95
C PHE A 68 -12.08 -21.03 -2.85
N GLY A 69 -11.52 -19.88 -2.45
CA GLY A 69 -10.62 -19.78 -1.31
C GLY A 69 -11.35 -19.28 -0.06
N ALA A 70 -11.19 -17.98 0.20
CA ALA A 70 -11.73 -17.29 1.37
C ALA A 70 -12.74 -16.22 0.95
N TYR A 71 -13.69 -15.92 1.84
CA TYR A 71 -14.51 -14.71 1.76
C TYR A 71 -13.82 -13.60 2.58
N ILE A 72 -13.25 -12.61 1.91
CA ILE A 72 -12.50 -11.52 2.58
C ILE A 72 -13.42 -10.32 2.80
N ILE A 73 -13.47 -9.83 4.04
CA ILE A 73 -14.24 -8.64 4.41
C ILE A 73 -13.29 -7.45 4.46
N SER A 74 -13.34 -6.59 3.45
CA SER A 74 -12.61 -5.31 3.46
C SER A 74 -13.24 -4.33 4.45
N MET A 75 -12.45 -3.44 5.05
CA MET A 75 -12.87 -2.56 6.14
C MET A 75 -13.54 -3.30 7.31
N ALA A 76 -13.00 -4.46 7.70
CA ALA A 76 -13.48 -5.14 8.91
C ALA A 76 -13.06 -4.32 10.15
N THR A 77 -14.00 -4.09 11.05
CA THR A 77 -13.81 -3.28 12.26
C THR A 77 -14.23 -3.99 13.54
N ALA A 78 -15.21 -4.89 13.45
CA ALA A 78 -15.84 -5.48 14.62
C ALA A 78 -16.21 -6.97 14.41
N PRO A 79 -16.47 -7.73 15.48
CA PRO A 79 -16.96 -9.10 15.39
C PRO A 79 -18.22 -9.25 14.53
N SER A 80 -19.16 -8.29 14.62
CA SER A 80 -20.40 -8.33 13.85
C SER A 80 -20.18 -8.35 12.34
N ASP A 81 -19.08 -7.78 11.84
CA ASP A 81 -18.75 -7.82 10.40
C ASP A 81 -18.52 -9.26 9.92
N VAL A 82 -17.79 -10.06 10.71
CA VAL A 82 -17.51 -11.47 10.43
C VAL A 82 -18.79 -12.31 10.56
N LEU A 83 -19.52 -12.12 11.66
CA LEU A 83 -20.77 -12.84 11.93
C LEU A 83 -21.87 -12.54 10.90
N ALA A 84 -21.90 -11.31 10.37
CA ALA A 84 -22.82 -10.92 9.31
C ALA A 84 -22.63 -11.76 8.05
N VAL A 85 -21.37 -12.01 7.65
CA VAL A 85 -21.07 -12.86 6.49
C VAL A 85 -21.38 -14.32 6.79
N GLU A 86 -21.03 -14.84 7.98
CA GLU A 86 -21.41 -16.21 8.36
C GLU A 86 -22.92 -16.43 8.30
N LEU A 87 -23.72 -15.46 8.78
CA LEU A 87 -25.18 -15.51 8.68
C LEU A 87 -25.65 -15.47 7.22
N LEU A 88 -25.14 -14.55 6.40
CA LEU A 88 -25.54 -14.45 4.99
C LEU A 88 -25.16 -15.70 4.19
N GLN A 89 -24.00 -16.32 4.46
CA GLN A 89 -23.63 -17.59 3.81
C GLN A 89 -24.62 -18.72 4.17
N LYS A 90 -25.09 -18.76 5.42
CA LYS A 90 -26.12 -19.71 5.87
C LYS A 90 -27.47 -19.45 5.17
N GLU A 91 -27.92 -18.20 5.15
CA GLU A 91 -29.23 -17.83 4.59
C GLU A 91 -29.27 -17.95 3.06
N CYS A 92 -28.13 -17.81 2.38
CA CYS A 92 -27.98 -18.12 0.95
C CYS A 92 -27.73 -19.62 0.66
N HIS A 93 -27.94 -20.49 1.65
CA HIS A 93 -27.90 -21.95 1.51
C HIS A 93 -26.56 -22.52 1.00
N ILE A 94 -25.43 -21.90 1.34
CA ILE A 94 -24.12 -22.43 0.99
C ILE A 94 -23.82 -23.66 1.86
N GLU A 95 -23.89 -24.86 1.27
CA GLU A 95 -23.72 -26.13 2.00
C GLU A 95 -22.35 -26.23 2.71
N LYS A 96 -21.30 -25.77 2.03
CA LYS A 96 -19.93 -25.70 2.55
C LYS A 96 -19.49 -24.23 2.60
N PRO A 97 -19.81 -23.49 3.67
CA PRO A 97 -19.53 -22.07 3.74
C PRO A 97 -18.02 -21.80 3.68
N LEU A 98 -17.63 -20.76 2.95
CA LEU A 98 -16.25 -20.33 2.84
C LEU A 98 -15.75 -19.82 4.19
N ARG A 99 -14.44 -19.95 4.43
CA ARG A 99 -13.83 -19.32 5.60
C ARG A 99 -13.89 -17.80 5.47
N VAL A 100 -14.34 -17.13 6.51
CA VAL A 100 -14.47 -15.67 6.55
C VAL A 100 -13.18 -15.06 7.12
N VAL A 101 -12.63 -14.09 6.39
CA VAL A 101 -11.32 -13.48 6.67
C VAL A 101 -11.50 -11.97 6.84
N PRO A 102 -11.42 -11.43 8.07
CA PRO A 102 -11.43 -9.98 8.27
C PRO A 102 -10.14 -9.36 7.75
N LEU A 103 -10.27 -8.29 6.95
CA LEU A 103 -9.16 -7.42 6.53
C LEU A 103 -9.20 -6.13 7.36
N PHE A 104 -8.24 -6.00 8.27
CA PHE A 104 -8.05 -4.79 9.08
C PHE A 104 -7.16 -3.80 8.32
N GLU A 105 -7.70 -2.61 8.02
CA GLU A 105 -7.07 -1.64 7.11
C GLU A 105 -6.62 -0.36 7.79
N LYS A 106 -7.37 0.21 8.75
CA LYS A 106 -6.96 1.45 9.44
C LYS A 106 -6.15 1.15 10.70
N LEU A 107 -5.47 2.17 11.21
CA LEU A 107 -4.69 2.05 12.44
C LEU A 107 -5.55 1.64 13.65
N ALA A 108 -6.74 2.23 13.78
CA ALA A 108 -7.69 1.88 14.83
C ALA A 108 -8.19 0.44 14.70
N ASP A 109 -8.46 -0.02 13.48
CA ASP A 109 -8.92 -1.38 13.20
C ASP A 109 -7.84 -2.41 13.57
N LEU A 110 -6.57 -2.13 13.24
CA LEU A 110 -5.43 -2.97 13.65
C LEU A 110 -5.27 -3.03 15.18
N GLN A 111 -5.51 -1.92 15.89
CA GLN A 111 -5.47 -1.88 17.35
C GLN A 111 -6.63 -2.66 17.98
N GLY A 112 -7.82 -2.61 17.37
CA GLY A 112 -9.00 -3.34 17.81
C GLY A 112 -9.02 -4.83 17.43
N ALA A 113 -8.22 -5.23 16.44
CA ALA A 113 -8.22 -6.59 15.89
C ALA A 113 -8.05 -7.71 16.94
N PRO A 114 -7.10 -7.65 17.91
CA PRO A 114 -6.97 -8.70 18.92
C PRO A 114 -8.23 -8.85 19.77
N ALA A 115 -8.84 -7.75 20.20
CA ALA A 115 -10.07 -7.77 21.00
C ALA A 115 -11.26 -8.29 20.19
N ALA A 116 -11.38 -7.90 18.91
CA ALA A 116 -12.42 -8.40 18.03
C ALA A 116 -12.29 -9.92 17.81
N MET A 117 -11.08 -10.42 17.58
CA MET A 117 -10.84 -11.86 17.39
C MET A 117 -11.03 -12.65 18.69
N GLU A 118 -10.60 -12.12 19.84
CA GLU A 118 -10.86 -12.72 21.14
C GLU A 118 -12.36 -12.85 21.42
N ARG A 119 -13.14 -11.80 21.09
CA ARG A 119 -14.60 -11.85 21.19
C ARG A 119 -15.19 -12.92 20.28
N LEU A 120 -14.76 -13.00 19.02
CA LEU A 120 -15.21 -14.05 18.09
C LEU A 120 -14.88 -15.46 18.63
N PHE A 121 -13.67 -15.69 19.13
CA PHE A 121 -13.26 -16.98 19.68
C PHE A 121 -13.97 -17.33 21.00
N SER A 122 -14.55 -16.35 21.70
CA SER A 122 -15.41 -16.61 22.86
C SER A 122 -16.81 -17.11 22.51
N ILE A 123 -17.22 -17.03 21.24
CA ILE A 123 -18.53 -17.49 20.76
C ILE A 123 -18.43 -18.97 20.37
N GLU A 124 -19.09 -19.85 21.12
CA GLU A 124 -19.00 -21.30 20.94
C GLU A 124 -19.41 -21.77 19.53
N SER A 125 -20.48 -21.21 18.97
CA SER A 125 -20.92 -21.54 17.61
C SER A 125 -19.89 -21.15 16.55
N TYR A 126 -19.22 -20.01 16.74
CA TYR A 126 -18.14 -19.57 15.85
C TYR A 126 -16.91 -20.48 15.97
N MET A 127 -16.50 -20.83 17.19
CA MET A 127 -15.39 -21.76 17.42
C MET A 127 -15.62 -23.13 16.77
N ARG A 128 -16.84 -23.68 16.89
CA ARG A 128 -17.23 -24.91 16.19
C ARG A 128 -17.18 -24.73 14.67
N ARG A 129 -17.66 -23.59 14.16
CA ARG A 129 -17.69 -23.26 12.73
C ARG A 129 -16.30 -23.19 12.09
N ILE A 130 -15.32 -22.59 12.77
CA ILE A 130 -13.95 -22.41 12.24
C ILE A 130 -13.06 -23.65 12.45
N ASN A 131 -13.50 -24.61 13.27
CA ASN A 131 -12.82 -25.89 13.52
C ASN A 131 -11.32 -25.73 13.80
N GLY A 132 -10.99 -24.82 14.72
CA GLY A 132 -9.61 -24.56 15.16
C GLY A 132 -8.70 -23.86 14.15
N LYS A 133 -9.23 -23.29 13.05
CA LYS A 133 -8.44 -22.55 12.06
C LYS A 133 -9.05 -21.19 11.76
N GLN A 134 -8.27 -20.13 11.93
CA GLN A 134 -8.66 -18.78 11.55
C GLN A 134 -7.63 -18.18 10.59
N GLU A 135 -8.10 -17.38 9.63
CA GLU A 135 -7.23 -16.56 8.81
C GLU A 135 -7.59 -15.07 8.98
N VAL A 136 -6.59 -14.21 9.13
CA VAL A 136 -6.77 -12.75 9.26
C VAL A 136 -5.91 -12.06 8.21
N MET A 137 -6.46 -11.06 7.51
CA MET A 137 -5.74 -10.31 6.49
C MET A 137 -5.28 -8.95 7.02
N ILE A 138 -4.05 -8.56 6.69
CA ILE A 138 -3.47 -7.26 7.06
C ILE A 138 -3.14 -6.42 5.82
N GLY A 139 -3.64 -5.18 5.77
CA GLY A 139 -3.58 -4.28 4.61
C GLY A 139 -2.49 -3.21 4.68
N TYR A 140 -1.26 -3.50 4.23
CA TYR A 140 -0.12 -2.56 4.36
C TYR A 140 -0.32 -1.20 3.69
N SER A 141 -0.87 -1.18 2.47
CA SER A 141 -1.00 0.06 1.70
C SER A 141 -2.12 0.95 2.24
N ASP A 142 -3.23 0.35 2.67
CA ASP A 142 -4.37 1.07 3.23
C ASP A 142 -4.06 1.65 4.61
N SER A 143 -3.37 0.90 5.49
CA SER A 143 -2.90 1.44 6.77
C SER A 143 -1.85 2.54 6.59
N GLY A 144 -0.94 2.37 5.62
CA GLY A 144 0.04 3.40 5.27
C GLY A 144 -0.57 4.68 4.71
N LYS A 145 -1.77 4.60 4.12
CA LYS A 145 -2.55 5.76 3.67
C LYS A 145 -3.26 6.46 4.82
N ASP A 146 -3.66 5.75 5.87
CA ASP A 146 -4.39 6.29 7.02
C ASP A 146 -3.48 7.04 8.02
N ALA A 147 -2.33 6.44 8.36
CA ALA A 147 -1.48 6.94 9.45
C ALA A 147 -0.11 7.41 8.97
N ASP A 148 0.61 6.52 8.27
CA ASP A 148 1.88 6.68 7.55
C ASP A 148 2.50 5.28 7.46
N ARG A 149 3.60 5.13 6.71
CA ARG A 149 4.21 3.81 6.50
C ARG A 149 4.95 3.27 7.74
N LEU A 150 5.61 4.10 8.54
CA LEU A 150 6.33 3.68 9.74
C LEU A 150 5.37 3.18 10.81
N SER A 151 4.34 3.97 11.10
CA SER A 151 3.34 3.67 12.12
C SER A 151 2.47 2.49 11.72
N ALA A 152 2.10 2.38 10.44
CA ALA A 152 1.40 1.20 9.92
C ALA A 152 2.24 -0.07 10.10
N ALA A 153 3.53 -0.04 9.73
CA ALA A 153 4.41 -1.21 9.87
C ALA A 153 4.57 -1.61 11.35
N TRP A 154 4.76 -0.64 12.24
CA TRP A 154 4.89 -0.91 13.67
C TRP A 154 3.60 -1.46 14.30
N GLN A 155 2.47 -0.84 13.98
CA GLN A 155 1.18 -1.31 14.48
C GLN A 155 0.87 -2.72 13.95
N MET A 156 1.17 -3.03 12.69
CA MET A 156 1.02 -4.38 12.15
C MET A 156 1.92 -5.40 12.85
N TYR A 157 3.14 -5.03 13.23
CA TYR A 157 4.02 -5.91 14.01
C TYR A 157 3.37 -6.26 15.35
N LYS A 158 2.93 -5.25 16.12
CA LYS A 158 2.25 -5.44 17.41
C LYS A 158 0.95 -6.22 17.29
N THR A 159 0.11 -5.87 16.32
CA THR A 159 -1.17 -6.54 16.08
C THR A 159 -0.98 -8.03 15.77
N GLN A 160 0.04 -8.40 14.99
CA GLN A 160 0.36 -9.81 14.74
C GLN A 160 0.83 -10.53 16.00
N GLU A 161 1.66 -9.90 16.84
CA GLU A 161 2.08 -10.45 18.15
C GLU A 161 0.89 -10.67 19.10
N ASP A 162 -0.08 -9.77 19.09
CA ASP A 162 -1.23 -9.88 20.00
C ASP A 162 -2.27 -10.87 19.47
N LEU A 163 -2.50 -10.90 18.16
CA LEU A 163 -3.37 -11.89 17.52
C LEU A 163 -2.86 -13.32 17.72
N ILE A 164 -1.55 -13.56 17.66
CA ILE A 164 -1.02 -14.91 17.90
C ILE A 164 -1.20 -15.34 19.36
N LYS A 165 -1.01 -14.44 20.34
CA LYS A 165 -1.30 -14.73 21.76
C LYS A 165 -2.78 -15.07 21.97
N VAL A 166 -3.68 -14.31 21.36
CA VAL A 166 -5.13 -14.59 21.39
C VAL A 166 -5.42 -15.95 20.76
N ALA A 167 -4.87 -16.25 19.59
CA ALA A 167 -5.09 -17.54 18.93
C ALA A 167 -4.59 -18.72 19.79
N GLN A 168 -3.39 -18.60 20.37
CA GLN A 168 -2.82 -19.60 21.28
C GLN A 168 -3.70 -19.82 22.52
N LYS A 169 -4.22 -18.75 23.13
CA LYS A 169 -5.13 -18.82 24.28
C LYS A 169 -6.38 -19.68 24.00
N PHE A 170 -6.89 -19.64 22.77
CA PHE A 170 -8.09 -20.37 22.35
C PHE A 170 -7.79 -21.66 21.58
N GLY A 171 -6.51 -22.05 21.43
CA GLY A 171 -6.12 -23.24 20.66
C GLY A 171 -6.43 -23.15 19.16
N VAL A 172 -6.45 -21.94 18.60
CA VAL A 172 -6.73 -21.68 17.19
C VAL A 172 -5.42 -21.59 16.40
N LYS A 173 -5.33 -22.33 15.29
CA LYS A 173 -4.27 -22.14 14.31
C LYS A 173 -4.57 -20.90 13.47
N LEU A 174 -3.81 -19.84 13.68
CA LEU A 174 -3.93 -18.59 12.94
C LEU A 174 -3.04 -18.59 11.70
N THR A 175 -3.59 -18.18 10.56
CA THR A 175 -2.85 -17.87 9.33
C THR A 175 -2.94 -16.38 9.05
N MET A 176 -1.80 -15.70 8.92
CA MET A 176 -1.75 -14.32 8.46
C MET A 176 -1.80 -14.26 6.93
N PHE A 177 -2.75 -13.51 6.39
CA PHE A 177 -2.78 -13.17 4.96
C PHE A 177 -2.21 -11.77 4.73
N HIS A 178 -1.02 -11.73 4.13
CA HIS A 178 -0.31 -10.49 3.85
C HIS A 178 -0.86 -9.82 2.57
N GLY A 179 -1.48 -8.66 2.74
CA GLY A 179 -2.02 -7.83 1.66
C GLY A 179 -0.93 -7.10 0.83
N ARG A 180 -1.38 -6.28 -0.12
CA ARG A 180 -0.49 -5.54 -1.04
C ARG A 180 0.32 -4.47 -0.32
N GLY A 181 1.55 -4.27 -0.80
CA GLY A 181 2.42 -3.18 -0.39
C GLY A 181 3.30 -3.48 0.83
N GLY A 182 3.21 -4.66 1.44
CA GLY A 182 4.16 -5.10 2.45
C GLY A 182 5.56 -5.35 1.88
N THR A 183 6.58 -5.39 2.75
CA THR A 183 7.94 -5.83 2.40
C THR A 183 7.94 -7.22 1.76
N VAL A 184 7.05 -8.10 2.23
CA VAL A 184 6.89 -9.48 1.75
C VAL A 184 6.42 -9.54 0.28
N GLY A 185 5.46 -8.69 -0.12
CA GLY A 185 4.80 -8.77 -1.44
C GLY A 185 5.43 -7.94 -2.56
N ARG A 186 6.41 -7.07 -2.26
CA ARG A 186 6.95 -6.12 -3.25
C ARG A 186 8.23 -6.56 -3.96
N GLY A 187 8.89 -7.62 -3.51
CA GLY A 187 10.18 -8.06 -4.05
C GLY A 187 11.24 -6.95 -4.12
N GLY A 188 11.02 -5.84 -3.40
CA GLY A 188 11.82 -4.62 -3.47
C GLY A 188 13.07 -4.71 -2.61
N GLY A 189 12.96 -5.37 -1.45
CA GLY A 189 14.09 -5.92 -0.71
C GLY A 189 14.07 -7.46 -0.78
N PRO A 190 14.97 -8.15 -0.06
CA PRO A 190 14.98 -9.61 -0.03
C PRO A 190 13.69 -10.14 0.60
N THR A 191 12.71 -10.57 -0.22
CA THR A 191 11.44 -11.17 0.26
C THR A 191 11.69 -12.30 1.27
N HIS A 192 12.82 -13.01 1.12
CA HIS A 192 13.28 -13.99 2.08
C HIS A 192 13.45 -13.40 3.49
N LEU A 193 14.23 -12.31 3.63
CA LEU A 193 14.43 -11.64 4.92
C LEU A 193 13.13 -11.00 5.45
N ALA A 194 12.26 -10.51 4.57
CA ALA A 194 10.97 -9.96 4.97
C ALA A 194 10.05 -11.01 5.64
N ILE A 195 10.10 -12.27 5.19
CA ILE A 195 9.39 -13.39 5.82
C ILE A 195 10.05 -13.72 7.17
N LEU A 196 11.38 -13.84 7.21
CA LEU A 196 12.14 -14.09 8.44
C LEU A 196 11.96 -12.99 9.50
N SER A 197 11.62 -11.77 9.09
CA SER A 197 11.41 -10.63 9.98
C SER A 197 10.02 -10.55 10.63
N GLN A 198 9.08 -11.41 10.23
CA GLN A 198 7.76 -11.44 10.86
C GLN A 198 7.88 -11.77 12.35
N PRO A 199 6.99 -11.29 13.23
CA PRO A 199 7.05 -11.63 14.64
C PRO A 199 7.09 -13.16 14.84
N PRO A 200 7.74 -13.65 15.92
CA PRO A 200 7.76 -15.08 16.24
C PRO A 200 6.36 -15.68 16.21
N ASP A 201 6.25 -16.95 15.81
CA ASP A 201 5.00 -17.73 15.84
C ASP A 201 3.89 -17.25 14.89
N THR A 202 4.11 -16.23 14.06
CA THR A 202 3.05 -15.72 13.15
C THR A 202 2.87 -16.51 11.85
N ILE A 203 3.85 -17.35 11.48
CA ILE A 203 3.80 -18.15 10.23
C ILE A 203 3.41 -19.61 10.50
N HIS A 204 4.05 -20.28 11.46
CA HIS A 204 3.78 -21.67 11.85
C HIS A 204 3.45 -22.62 10.68
N GLY A 205 4.28 -22.60 9.63
CA GLY A 205 4.17 -23.46 8.46
C GLY A 205 3.01 -23.12 7.50
N SER A 206 2.36 -21.95 7.65
CA SER A 206 1.28 -21.49 6.78
C SER A 206 1.48 -20.03 6.38
N LEU A 207 1.99 -19.82 5.17
CA LEU A 207 2.19 -18.49 4.61
C LEU A 207 1.16 -18.21 3.50
N ARG A 208 0.42 -17.11 3.62
CA ARG A 208 -0.43 -16.58 2.53
C ARG A 208 -0.02 -15.16 2.22
N VAL A 209 0.38 -14.89 0.98
CA VAL A 209 0.90 -13.59 0.54
C VAL A 209 0.25 -13.19 -0.77
N THR A 210 -0.08 -11.90 -0.89
CA THR A 210 -0.51 -11.32 -2.17
C THR A 210 0.69 -11.10 -3.07
N ILE A 211 0.75 -11.78 -4.21
CA ILE A 211 1.65 -11.40 -5.31
C ILE A 211 1.04 -10.23 -6.05
N GLN A 212 1.74 -9.10 -6.05
CA GLN A 212 1.27 -7.92 -6.76
C GLN A 212 1.42 -8.09 -8.27
N GLY A 213 0.42 -7.60 -9.04
CA GLY A 213 0.43 -7.69 -10.50
C GLY A 213 1.66 -7.04 -11.13
N GLU A 214 2.13 -5.93 -10.59
CA GLU A 214 3.35 -5.25 -11.06
C GLU A 214 4.67 -6.01 -10.76
N VAL A 215 4.60 -7.11 -9.99
CA VAL A 215 5.76 -7.95 -9.61
C VAL A 215 5.66 -9.37 -10.19
N ILE A 216 4.53 -9.72 -10.84
CA ILE A 216 4.26 -11.08 -11.33
C ILE A 216 5.32 -11.53 -12.33
N GLU A 217 5.62 -10.68 -13.32
CA GLU A 217 6.61 -10.95 -14.37
C GLU A 217 8.01 -11.19 -13.79
N ARG A 218 8.43 -10.33 -12.86
CA ARG A 218 9.73 -10.49 -12.17
C ARG A 218 9.80 -11.78 -11.35
N SER A 219 8.67 -12.27 -10.85
CA SER A 219 8.63 -13.39 -9.93
C SER A 219 8.47 -14.72 -10.66
N PHE A 220 7.73 -14.75 -11.77
CA PHE A 220 7.26 -15.96 -12.43
C PHE A 220 7.38 -15.94 -13.97
N GLY A 221 7.80 -14.84 -14.59
CA GLY A 221 7.87 -14.71 -16.05
C GLY A 221 9.02 -15.48 -16.71
N GLU A 222 10.02 -15.88 -15.92
CA GLU A 222 11.15 -16.70 -16.39
C GLU A 222 11.33 -17.92 -15.46
N GLU A 223 11.67 -19.08 -16.03
CA GLU A 223 11.66 -20.38 -15.35
C GLU A 223 12.57 -20.42 -14.12
N HIS A 224 13.81 -19.93 -14.22
CA HIS A 224 14.74 -19.91 -13.10
C HIS A 224 14.32 -18.92 -12.02
N LEU A 225 13.76 -17.77 -12.40
CA LEU A 225 13.19 -16.80 -11.47
C LEU A 225 11.97 -17.36 -10.73
N CYS A 226 11.08 -18.07 -11.44
CA CYS A 226 9.95 -18.80 -10.89
C CYS A 226 10.43 -19.81 -9.83
N PHE A 227 11.39 -20.68 -10.20
CA PHE A 227 11.97 -21.65 -9.28
C PHE A 227 12.55 -20.97 -8.03
N ARG A 228 13.37 -19.93 -8.20
CA ARG A 228 13.95 -19.17 -7.07
C ARG A 228 12.88 -18.48 -6.22
N THR A 229 11.75 -18.11 -6.81
CA THR A 229 10.61 -17.53 -6.08
C THR A 229 9.96 -18.58 -5.19
N LEU A 230 9.65 -19.76 -5.73
CA LEU A 230 9.10 -20.85 -4.93
C LEU A 230 10.09 -21.30 -3.85
N GLN A 231 11.37 -21.44 -4.20
CA GLN A 231 12.44 -21.82 -3.28
C GLN A 231 12.53 -20.85 -2.08
N ARG A 232 12.54 -19.53 -2.31
CA ARG A 232 12.70 -18.56 -1.21
C ARG A 232 11.48 -18.52 -0.28
N PHE A 233 10.26 -18.68 -0.83
CA PHE A 233 9.04 -18.74 -0.02
C PHE A 233 9.04 -19.99 0.86
N THR A 234 9.37 -21.14 0.29
CA THR A 234 9.45 -22.41 1.04
C THR A 234 10.52 -22.36 2.13
N ALA A 235 11.75 -21.95 1.78
CA ALA A 235 12.86 -21.88 2.73
C ALA A 235 12.59 -20.92 3.88
N ALA A 236 12.16 -19.68 3.59
CA ALA A 236 11.93 -18.69 4.64
C ALA A 236 10.73 -19.04 5.54
N THR A 237 9.68 -19.66 4.99
CA THR A 237 8.54 -20.15 5.79
C THR A 237 8.97 -21.25 6.76
N LEU A 238 9.83 -22.16 6.28
CA LEU A 238 10.35 -23.27 7.06
C LEU A 238 11.30 -22.78 8.16
N GLU A 239 12.26 -21.93 7.80
CA GLU A 239 13.25 -21.37 8.72
C GLU A 239 12.60 -20.51 9.79
N HIS A 240 11.66 -19.60 9.45
CA HIS A 240 10.98 -18.77 10.45
C HIS A 240 10.29 -19.60 11.53
N GLY A 241 9.65 -20.71 11.15
CA GLY A 241 8.96 -21.60 12.09
C GLY A 241 9.88 -22.41 13.01
N MET A 242 11.17 -22.55 12.68
CA MET A 242 12.16 -23.29 13.48
C MET A 242 13.23 -22.40 14.12
N HIS A 243 13.43 -21.21 13.58
CA HIS A 243 14.42 -20.23 13.98
C HIS A 243 13.78 -18.83 13.92
N PRO A 244 12.90 -18.51 14.88
CA PRO A 244 12.22 -17.22 14.90
C PRO A 244 13.21 -16.07 15.13
N PRO A 245 12.90 -14.85 14.65
CA PRO A 245 13.78 -13.70 14.84
C PRO A 245 13.85 -13.29 16.31
N VAL A 246 14.89 -12.52 16.65
CA VAL A 246 15.03 -11.92 17.98
C VAL A 246 13.83 -11.02 18.30
N SER A 247 13.30 -11.16 19.51
CA SER A 247 12.29 -10.23 20.03
C SER A 247 12.90 -8.85 20.25
N PRO A 248 12.17 -7.76 19.95
CA PRO A 248 12.71 -6.42 20.18
C PRO A 248 12.91 -6.13 21.67
N LYS A 249 14.03 -5.48 21.97
CA LYS A 249 14.34 -5.01 23.33
C LYS A 249 13.29 -3.98 23.79
N PRO A 250 12.99 -3.86 25.10
CA PRO A 250 11.98 -2.93 25.61
C PRO A 250 12.19 -1.48 25.16
N GLU A 251 13.44 -1.01 25.16
CA GLU A 251 13.83 0.33 24.72
C GLU A 251 13.56 0.56 23.22
N TRP A 252 13.65 -0.48 22.39
CA TRP A 252 13.31 -0.39 20.96
C TRP A 252 11.80 -0.23 20.76
N ARG A 253 10.98 -0.93 21.57
CA ARG A 253 9.51 -0.78 21.52
C ARG A 253 9.09 0.63 21.92
N VAL A 254 9.63 1.15 23.02
CA VAL A 254 9.35 2.51 23.49
C VAL A 254 9.72 3.54 22.42
N MET A 255 10.89 3.39 21.80
CA MET A 255 11.32 4.25 20.70
C MET A 255 10.38 4.15 19.49
N MET A 256 9.97 2.95 19.09
CA MET A 256 9.05 2.76 17.97
C MET A 256 7.65 3.35 18.25
N ASP A 257 7.15 3.23 19.48
CA ASP A 257 5.88 3.86 19.89
C ASP A 257 5.95 5.39 19.80
N GLU A 258 7.04 6.00 20.28
CA GLU A 258 7.28 7.44 20.19
C GLU A 258 7.41 7.91 18.73
N MET A 259 8.21 7.20 17.94
CA MET A 259 8.40 7.50 16.52
C MET A 259 7.10 7.39 15.72
N ALA A 260 6.28 6.37 15.98
CA ALA A 260 5.00 6.19 15.31
C ALA A 260 4.05 7.38 15.59
N ALA A 261 3.94 7.82 16.84
CA ALA A 261 3.10 8.97 17.18
C ALA A 261 3.52 10.25 16.43
N VAL A 262 4.83 10.49 16.31
CA VAL A 262 5.37 11.66 15.59
C VAL A 262 5.18 11.54 14.07
N ALA A 263 5.47 10.37 13.49
CA ALA A 263 5.30 10.11 12.06
C ALA A 263 3.85 10.32 11.63
N THR A 264 2.90 9.76 12.39
CA THR A 264 1.47 9.89 12.10
C THR A 264 1.01 11.34 12.19
N LYS A 265 1.53 12.09 13.17
CA LYS A 265 1.21 13.52 13.30
C LYS A 265 1.71 14.31 12.10
N GLU A 266 2.97 14.14 11.68
CA GLU A 266 3.51 14.83 10.50
C GLU A 266 2.72 14.45 9.24
N TYR A 267 2.54 13.15 9.00
CA TYR A 267 1.83 12.66 7.83
C TYR A 267 0.41 13.21 7.75
N ARG A 268 -0.37 13.11 8.83
CA ARG A 268 -1.75 13.61 8.83
C ARG A 268 -1.82 15.13 8.75
N SER A 269 -0.83 15.85 9.29
CA SER A 269 -0.76 17.31 9.14
C SER A 269 -0.67 17.74 7.67
N ILE A 270 0.04 16.96 6.85
CA ILE A 270 0.24 17.26 5.42
C ILE A 270 -0.88 16.67 4.56
N VAL A 271 -1.28 15.42 4.79
CA VAL A 271 -2.19 14.69 3.88
C VAL A 271 -3.66 15.02 4.13
N PHE A 272 -4.04 15.27 5.39
CA PHE A 272 -5.44 15.45 5.79
C PHE A 272 -5.75 16.84 6.35
N GLN A 273 -4.80 17.50 7.01
CA GLN A 273 -5.06 18.80 7.68
C GLN A 273 -4.67 20.00 6.82
N GLU A 274 -3.67 19.89 5.94
CA GLU A 274 -3.30 20.96 5.01
C GLU A 274 -4.43 21.18 3.96
N PRO A 275 -5.15 22.31 4.00
CA PRO A 275 -6.36 22.49 3.20
C PRO A 275 -6.12 22.41 1.70
N ARG A 276 -4.92 22.79 1.25
CA ARG A 276 -4.55 22.82 -0.17
C ARG A 276 -3.84 21.56 -0.65
N PHE A 277 -3.69 20.53 0.21
CA PHE A 277 -3.00 19.30 -0.17
C PHE A 277 -3.67 18.59 -1.35
N VAL A 278 -5.00 18.46 -1.32
CA VAL A 278 -5.75 17.77 -2.39
C VAL A 278 -5.64 18.52 -3.72
N GLU A 279 -5.62 19.86 -3.68
CA GLU A 279 -5.40 20.72 -4.84
C GLU A 279 -4.00 20.47 -5.42
N TYR A 280 -2.96 20.57 -4.58
CA TYR A 280 -1.58 20.30 -4.96
C TYR A 280 -1.42 18.89 -5.54
N PHE A 281 -1.96 17.87 -4.88
CA PHE A 281 -1.88 16.47 -5.30
C PHE A 281 -2.45 16.25 -6.71
N ARG A 282 -3.63 16.83 -7.02
CA ARG A 282 -4.25 16.70 -8.34
C ARG A 282 -3.48 17.43 -9.44
N LEU A 283 -2.80 18.52 -9.10
CA LEU A 283 -1.95 19.26 -10.04
C LEU A 283 -0.60 18.57 -10.25
N ALA A 284 0.08 18.19 -9.18
CA ALA A 284 1.43 17.65 -9.21
C ALA A 284 1.50 16.21 -9.75
N THR A 285 0.39 15.47 -9.73
CA THR A 285 0.33 14.04 -10.12
C THR A 285 -0.69 13.76 -11.22
N PRO A 286 -0.59 12.62 -11.94
CA PRO A 286 -1.60 12.21 -12.93
C PRO A 286 -2.79 11.45 -12.31
N GLU A 287 -3.12 11.64 -11.02
CA GLU A 287 -4.23 10.91 -10.37
C GLU A 287 -5.56 11.05 -11.11
N THR A 288 -5.87 12.26 -11.56
CA THR A 288 -7.16 12.56 -12.19
C THR A 288 -7.25 11.89 -13.56
N GLU A 289 -6.17 11.87 -14.34
CA GLU A 289 -6.12 11.18 -15.62
C GLU A 289 -6.15 9.67 -15.44
N TYR A 290 -5.47 9.11 -14.43
CA TYR A 290 -5.52 7.68 -14.12
C TYR A 290 -6.96 7.20 -13.92
N GLY A 291 -7.78 7.94 -13.17
CA GLY A 291 -9.19 7.60 -12.97
C GLY A 291 -10.08 7.77 -14.21
N ARG A 292 -9.60 8.44 -15.26
CA ARG A 292 -10.32 8.63 -16.53
C ARG A 292 -9.86 7.64 -17.61
N MET A 293 -8.73 6.99 -17.41
CA MET A 293 -8.15 6.05 -18.37
C MET A 293 -8.57 4.61 -18.08
N ASN A 294 -8.61 3.78 -19.12
CA ASN A 294 -8.93 2.36 -19.01
C ASN A 294 -7.72 1.51 -18.57
N ILE A 295 -7.03 1.94 -17.49
CA ILE A 295 -5.79 1.32 -16.97
C ILE A 295 -6.05 0.55 -15.67
N GLY A 296 -7.27 0.64 -15.11
CA GLY A 296 -7.70 -0.15 -13.96
C GLY A 296 -9.12 -0.67 -14.14
N SER A 297 -9.42 -1.85 -13.58
CA SER A 297 -10.77 -2.42 -13.59
C SER A 297 -11.70 -1.83 -12.52
N GLN A 298 -11.16 -1.08 -11.56
CA GLN A 298 -11.91 -0.54 -10.43
C GLN A 298 -11.92 0.99 -10.43
N PRO A 299 -13.01 1.62 -9.97
CA PRO A 299 -13.05 3.07 -9.74
C PRO A 299 -11.97 3.51 -8.75
N SER A 300 -11.25 4.59 -9.08
CA SER A 300 -10.16 5.13 -8.25
C SER A 300 -10.61 5.61 -6.87
N LYS A 301 -11.89 5.98 -6.72
CA LYS A 301 -12.47 6.48 -5.46
C LYS A 301 -13.68 5.65 -5.06
N ARG A 302 -13.90 5.53 -3.74
CA ARG A 302 -15.12 4.94 -3.16
C ARG A 302 -16.32 5.89 -3.25
N LYS A 303 -16.07 7.21 -3.22
CA LYS A 303 -17.08 8.27 -3.44
C LYS A 303 -16.50 9.36 -4.37
N PRO A 304 -17.25 9.86 -5.38
CA PRO A 304 -16.73 10.84 -6.34
C PRO A 304 -16.32 12.18 -5.72
N SER A 305 -17.10 12.66 -4.74
CA SER A 305 -16.87 13.90 -3.99
C SER A 305 -16.16 13.59 -2.67
N GLY A 306 -14.83 13.60 -2.68
CA GLY A 306 -14.06 13.40 -1.45
C GLY A 306 -12.58 13.74 -1.54
N GLY A 307 -11.97 13.86 -0.37
CA GLY A 307 -10.52 13.99 -0.18
C GLY A 307 -9.79 12.65 -0.26
N ILE A 308 -8.58 12.59 0.28
CA ILE A 308 -7.70 11.40 0.27
C ILE A 308 -8.35 10.19 0.96
N GLU A 309 -9.26 10.43 1.91
CA GLU A 309 -10.08 9.42 2.59
C GLU A 309 -10.81 8.49 1.61
N THR A 310 -11.32 9.06 0.52
CA THR A 310 -12.14 8.35 -0.48
C THR A 310 -11.31 7.69 -1.57
N LEU A 311 -10.02 8.04 -1.68
CA LEU A 311 -9.09 7.49 -2.67
C LEU A 311 -8.63 6.10 -2.23
N ARG A 312 -8.68 5.12 -3.15
CA ARG A 312 -8.14 3.78 -2.88
C ARG A 312 -6.61 3.82 -2.80
N ALA A 313 -6.01 2.88 -2.06
CA ALA A 313 -4.55 2.83 -1.89
C ALA A 313 -3.76 2.66 -3.20
N ILE A 314 -4.30 1.93 -4.19
CA ILE A 314 -3.62 1.74 -5.50
C ILE A 314 -3.44 3.08 -6.23
N PRO A 315 -4.50 3.85 -6.55
CA PRO A 315 -4.36 5.19 -7.14
C PRO A 315 -3.45 6.11 -6.34
N TRP A 316 -3.51 6.05 -5.00
CA TRP A 316 -2.67 6.85 -4.12
C TRP A 316 -1.18 6.59 -4.33
N ILE A 317 -0.74 5.32 -4.25
CA ILE A 317 0.66 4.96 -4.48
C ILE A 317 1.07 5.17 -5.94
N PHE A 318 0.18 4.85 -6.89
CA PHE A 318 0.45 4.96 -8.31
C PHE A 318 0.74 6.41 -8.72
N ALA A 319 -0.10 7.36 -8.31
CA ALA A 319 0.02 8.77 -8.68
C ALA A 319 1.39 9.37 -8.28
N TRP A 320 1.84 9.11 -7.05
CA TRP A 320 3.15 9.58 -6.57
C TRP A 320 4.34 8.78 -7.11
N THR A 321 4.11 7.56 -7.57
CA THR A 321 5.13 6.75 -8.25
C THR A 321 5.41 7.29 -9.65
N GLN A 322 4.37 7.72 -10.38
CA GLN A 322 4.50 8.31 -11.72
C GLN A 322 5.39 9.56 -11.72
N THR A 323 5.35 10.36 -10.66
CA THR A 323 6.12 11.62 -10.56
C THR A 323 7.49 11.45 -9.94
N ARG A 324 7.91 10.19 -9.69
CA ARG A 324 9.18 9.84 -9.03
C ARG A 324 9.35 10.45 -7.63
N PHE A 325 8.24 10.84 -6.97
CA PHE A 325 8.32 11.50 -5.68
C PHE A 325 8.04 10.55 -4.50
N HIS A 326 7.19 9.53 -4.71
CA HIS A 326 6.93 8.46 -3.74
C HIS A 326 6.53 8.94 -2.32
N LEU A 327 5.93 10.14 -2.21
CA LEU A 327 5.48 10.74 -0.95
C LEU A 327 4.82 9.76 0.04
N PRO A 328 3.90 8.87 -0.37
CA PRO A 328 3.20 7.96 0.54
C PRO A 328 4.09 6.98 1.29
N VAL A 329 5.32 6.76 0.83
CA VAL A 329 6.20 5.71 1.36
C VAL A 329 7.11 6.25 2.46
N TRP A 330 7.63 7.48 2.31
CA TRP A 330 8.66 8.03 3.20
C TRP A 330 8.15 9.15 4.12
N LEU A 331 7.02 9.78 3.81
CA LEU A 331 6.49 10.86 4.64
C LEU A 331 6.21 10.38 6.07
N GLY A 332 6.68 11.11 7.08
CA GLY A 332 6.62 10.75 8.50
C GLY A 332 7.96 10.27 9.07
N PHE A 333 8.80 9.61 8.26
CA PHE A 333 10.08 9.06 8.75
C PHE A 333 11.07 10.16 9.18
N GLY A 334 11.18 11.24 8.40
CA GLY A 334 12.09 12.35 8.68
C GLY A 334 11.82 12.99 10.03
N ALA A 335 10.56 13.38 10.30
CA ALA A 335 10.19 13.94 11.59
C ALA A 335 10.39 12.96 12.74
N ALA A 336 10.06 11.67 12.55
CA ALA A 336 10.24 10.66 13.59
C ALA A 336 11.70 10.46 13.98
N PHE A 337 12.60 10.31 13.00
CA PHE A 337 14.05 10.20 13.26
C PHE A 337 14.59 11.46 13.92
N LYS A 338 14.27 12.63 13.38
CA LYS A 338 14.73 13.92 13.91
C LYS A 338 14.27 14.12 15.35
N HIS A 339 13.03 13.75 15.66
CA HIS A 339 12.48 13.86 17.01
C HIS A 339 13.29 13.05 18.03
N VAL A 340 13.49 11.75 17.79
CA VAL A 340 14.20 10.90 18.75
C VAL A 340 15.68 11.25 18.85
N ILE A 341 16.32 11.67 17.74
CA ILE A 341 17.73 12.10 17.74
C ILE A 341 17.90 13.41 18.52
N ASN A 342 16.98 14.36 18.38
CA ASN A 342 17.03 15.62 19.11
C ASN A 342 16.74 15.45 20.60
N LYS A 343 15.91 14.46 20.97
CA LYS A 343 15.59 14.14 22.36
C LYS A 343 16.81 13.59 23.11
N ASP A 344 17.58 12.71 22.46
CA ASP A 344 18.86 12.23 22.98
C ASP A 344 19.79 11.86 21.81
N PRO A 345 20.94 12.53 21.62
CA PRO A 345 21.88 12.21 20.54
C PRO A 345 22.36 10.76 20.53
N ARG A 346 22.33 10.07 21.69
CA ARG A 346 22.67 8.63 21.80
C ARG A 346 21.69 7.74 21.03
N ASN A 347 20.47 8.23 20.77
CA ASN A 347 19.46 7.49 20.02
C ASN A 347 19.89 7.19 18.58
N VAL A 348 20.80 7.97 17.99
CA VAL A 348 21.39 7.62 16.68
C VAL A 348 22.08 6.25 16.74
N GLN A 349 22.82 5.98 17.82
CA GLN A 349 23.49 4.70 17.97
C GLN A 349 22.48 3.56 18.23
N MET A 350 21.42 3.83 18.98
CA MET A 350 20.34 2.84 19.18
C MET A 350 19.63 2.50 17.86
N LEU A 351 19.32 3.49 17.02
CA LEU A 351 18.72 3.27 15.69
C LEU A 351 19.65 2.44 14.78
N LYS A 352 20.96 2.71 14.81
CA LYS A 352 21.97 1.89 14.12
C LYS A 352 21.99 0.45 14.63
N VAL A 353 21.92 0.25 15.95
CA VAL A 353 21.85 -1.08 16.55
C VAL A 353 20.56 -1.79 16.13
N MET A 354 19.41 -1.11 16.15
CA MET A 354 18.14 -1.68 15.65
C MET A 354 18.25 -2.08 14.17
N TYR A 355 18.89 -1.27 13.32
CA TYR A 355 19.07 -1.60 11.89
C TYR A 355 19.93 -2.87 11.70
N ASN A 356 20.98 -3.05 12.51
CA ASN A 356 21.89 -4.18 12.39
C ASN A 356 21.37 -5.46 13.08
N GLU A 357 20.66 -5.33 14.20
CA GLU A 357 20.29 -6.46 15.07
C GLU A 357 18.81 -6.86 14.95
N TRP A 358 17.92 -5.98 14.47
CA TRP A 358 16.48 -6.25 14.43
C TRP A 358 15.97 -6.39 12.99
N PRO A 359 15.69 -7.62 12.52
CA PRO A 359 15.29 -7.86 11.14
C PRO A 359 14.09 -7.04 10.67
N PHE A 360 13.09 -6.83 11.54
CA PHE A 360 11.91 -6.01 11.23
C PHE A 360 12.28 -4.57 10.88
N PHE A 361 13.13 -3.94 11.70
CA PHE A 361 13.56 -2.56 11.48
C PHE A 361 14.43 -2.46 10.23
N ARG A 362 15.33 -3.43 10.04
CA ARG A 362 16.18 -3.54 8.84
C ARG A 362 15.37 -3.57 7.56
N VAL A 363 14.45 -4.54 7.41
CA VAL A 363 13.67 -4.67 6.17
C VAL A 363 12.72 -3.50 5.94
N THR A 364 12.31 -2.83 7.02
CA THR A 364 11.50 -1.61 6.92
C THR A 364 12.32 -0.51 6.28
N LEU A 365 13.55 -0.25 6.75
CA LEU A 365 14.42 0.78 6.17
C LEU A 365 14.95 0.41 4.79
N ASP A 366 15.30 -0.85 4.53
CA ASP A 366 15.75 -1.31 3.21
C ASP A 366 14.67 -1.06 2.13
N LEU A 367 13.40 -1.21 2.48
CA LEU A 367 12.29 -0.88 1.57
C LEU A 367 12.25 0.63 1.27
N ILE A 368 12.41 1.47 2.29
CA ILE A 368 12.40 2.94 2.10
C ILE A 368 13.62 3.37 1.27
N GLU A 369 14.79 2.80 1.54
CA GLU A 369 16.02 3.06 0.79
C GLU A 369 15.87 2.70 -0.68
N MET A 370 15.29 1.53 -0.99
CA MET A 370 14.98 1.13 -2.36
C MET A 370 13.99 2.08 -3.04
N VAL A 371 13.03 2.65 -2.31
CA VAL A 371 12.12 3.65 -2.87
C VAL A 371 12.85 4.97 -3.12
N PHE A 372 13.75 5.39 -2.25
CA PHE A 372 14.62 6.55 -2.52
C PHE A 372 15.54 6.33 -3.72
N ALA A 373 15.97 5.09 -3.98
CA ALA A 373 16.73 4.75 -5.18
C ALA A 373 15.92 4.92 -6.48
N LYS A 374 14.59 4.85 -6.40
CA LYS A 374 13.68 5.06 -7.53
C LYS A 374 13.18 6.49 -7.65
N GLY A 375 13.35 7.30 -6.61
CA GLY A 375 12.85 8.66 -6.56
C GLY A 375 13.81 9.68 -7.15
N ASP A 376 13.25 10.72 -7.75
CA ASP A 376 13.98 11.83 -8.37
C ASP A 376 13.26 13.16 -8.06
N PRO A 377 13.73 13.91 -7.05
CA PRO A 377 13.17 15.23 -6.71
C PRO A 377 13.30 16.27 -7.84
N GLY A 378 14.25 16.10 -8.76
CA GLY A 378 14.41 16.97 -9.93
C GLY A 378 13.27 16.77 -10.93
N ILE A 379 12.89 15.53 -11.19
CA ILE A 379 11.71 15.20 -11.98
C ILE A 379 10.44 15.66 -11.26
N ALA A 380 10.30 15.43 -9.96
CA ALA A 380 9.15 15.95 -9.21
C ALA A 380 9.04 17.50 -9.32
N ALA A 381 10.16 18.22 -9.28
CA ALA A 381 10.19 19.67 -9.48
C ALA A 381 9.81 20.10 -10.91
N LEU A 382 10.08 19.27 -11.94
CA LEU A 382 9.61 19.53 -13.31
C LEU A 382 8.08 19.46 -13.39
N TYR A 383 7.46 18.46 -12.75
CA TYR A 383 6.00 18.35 -12.66
C TYR A 383 5.40 19.59 -12.00
N ASP A 384 5.95 20.03 -10.87
CA ASP A 384 5.51 21.26 -10.20
C ASP A 384 5.62 22.49 -11.10
N ARG A 385 6.75 22.66 -11.77
CA ARG A 385 6.99 23.82 -12.63
C ARG A 385 5.96 23.92 -13.76
N LEU A 386 5.62 22.79 -14.38
CA LEU A 386 4.72 22.75 -15.52
C LEU A 386 3.24 22.78 -15.09
N LEU A 387 2.88 21.98 -14.10
CA LEU A 387 1.49 21.62 -13.82
C LEU A 387 0.91 22.33 -12.60
N VAL A 388 1.73 22.73 -11.64
CA VAL A 388 1.27 23.33 -10.37
C VAL A 388 1.26 24.86 -10.49
N SER A 389 0.24 25.47 -9.89
CA SER A 389 0.09 26.92 -9.83
C SER A 389 1.21 27.57 -8.99
N GLU A 390 1.59 28.80 -9.32
CA GLU A 390 2.79 29.42 -8.74
C GLU A 390 2.72 29.57 -7.22
N ASP A 391 1.53 29.80 -6.69
CA ASP A 391 1.23 29.94 -5.27
C ASP A 391 1.34 28.62 -4.47
N LEU A 392 1.33 27.47 -5.15
CA LEU A 392 1.53 26.14 -4.54
C LEU A 392 2.96 25.60 -4.69
N ARG A 393 3.80 26.22 -5.53
CA ARG A 393 5.20 25.78 -5.71
C ARG A 393 6.03 25.79 -4.42
N PRO A 394 5.91 26.80 -3.52
CA PRO A 394 6.61 26.77 -2.24
C PRO A 394 6.22 25.57 -1.36
N PHE A 395 4.98 25.08 -1.47
CA PHE A 395 4.57 23.87 -0.75
C PHE A 395 5.30 22.64 -1.29
N GLY A 396 5.37 22.47 -2.61
CA GLY A 396 6.14 21.39 -3.23
C GLY A 396 7.65 21.45 -2.92
N GLU A 397 8.23 22.65 -2.83
CA GLU A 397 9.61 22.84 -2.38
C GLU A 397 9.83 22.37 -0.95
N ARG A 398 8.91 22.68 -0.03
CA ARG A 398 8.96 22.17 1.36
C ARG A 398 8.90 20.64 1.40
N LEU A 399 8.06 20.02 0.58
CA LEU A 399 7.99 18.56 0.51
C LEU A 399 9.30 17.95 -0.02
N ARG A 400 9.91 18.54 -1.05
CA ARG A 400 11.22 18.08 -1.56
C ARG A 400 12.35 18.28 -0.56
N ALA A 401 12.34 19.37 0.21
CA ALA A 401 13.30 19.55 1.30
C ALA A 401 13.15 18.44 2.37
N ASN A 402 11.91 18.06 2.70
CA ASN A 402 11.64 16.95 3.61
C ASN A 402 12.11 15.60 3.03
N TYR A 403 11.93 15.37 1.73
CA TYR A 403 12.47 14.19 1.04
C TYR A 403 13.99 14.07 1.25
N ASP A 404 14.73 15.16 1.00
CA ASP A 404 16.20 15.16 1.11
C ASP A 404 16.68 15.02 2.57
N GLU A 405 16.00 15.66 3.52
CA GLU A 405 16.30 15.50 4.95
C GLU A 405 16.05 14.06 5.41
N THR A 406 14.90 13.48 5.05
CA THR A 406 14.54 12.09 5.39
C THR A 406 15.55 11.11 4.82
N LYS A 407 15.94 11.29 3.54
CA LYS A 407 16.95 10.45 2.88
C LYS A 407 18.30 10.50 3.61
N LYS A 408 18.76 11.69 4.02
CA LYS A 408 20.03 11.83 4.76
C LYS A 408 19.99 11.14 6.11
N LEU A 409 18.91 11.31 6.87
CA LEU A 409 18.71 10.65 8.17
C LEU A 409 18.67 9.13 8.02
N LEU A 410 17.99 8.62 7.00
CA LEU A 410 17.95 7.18 6.72
C LEU A 410 19.35 6.63 6.47
N LEU A 411 20.14 7.26 5.59
CA LEU A 411 21.52 6.81 5.30
C LEU A 411 22.41 6.85 6.53
N GLN A 412 22.26 7.89 7.37
CA GLN A 412 22.97 7.98 8.65
C GLN A 412 22.65 6.80 9.59
N ILE A 413 21.39 6.37 9.64
CA ILE A 413 20.94 5.25 10.47
C ILE A 413 21.36 3.90 9.89
N ALA A 414 21.24 3.73 8.58
CA ALA A 414 21.70 2.51 7.89
C ALA A 414 23.24 2.38 7.91
N GLY A 415 23.96 3.50 8.10
CA GLY A 415 25.43 3.53 8.05
C GLY A 415 25.97 3.53 6.62
N HIS A 416 25.14 3.85 5.62
CA HIS A 416 25.50 3.90 4.22
C HIS A 416 25.96 5.32 3.82
N LYS A 417 26.93 5.42 2.93
CA LYS A 417 27.35 6.67 2.29
C LYS A 417 26.49 7.00 1.08
N GLU A 418 26.04 5.98 0.38
CA GLU A 418 25.20 6.10 -0.81
C GLU A 418 23.97 5.19 -0.70
N ILE A 419 22.90 5.55 -1.42
CA ILE A 419 21.70 4.70 -1.51
C ILE A 419 22.06 3.32 -2.08
N LEU A 420 21.55 2.27 -1.43
CA LEU A 420 21.73 0.87 -1.78
C LEU A 420 23.20 0.44 -1.77
N GLU A 421 24.00 0.99 -0.84
CA GLU A 421 25.40 0.56 -0.65
C GLU A 421 25.49 -0.95 -0.35
N GLY A 422 24.55 -1.49 0.43
CA GLY A 422 24.45 -2.92 0.74
C GLY A 422 23.86 -3.81 -0.37
N ASP A 423 23.38 -3.26 -1.49
CA ASP A 423 22.81 -4.03 -2.61
C ASP A 423 23.25 -3.44 -3.98
N PRO A 424 24.50 -3.64 -4.38
CA PRO A 424 25.04 -3.09 -5.62
C PRO A 424 24.34 -3.64 -6.87
N THR A 425 23.84 -4.89 -6.81
CA THR A 425 23.11 -5.52 -7.92
C THR A 425 21.77 -4.84 -8.17
N LEU A 426 20.99 -4.58 -7.11
CA LEU A 426 19.75 -3.81 -7.25
C LEU A 426 20.03 -2.39 -7.72
N ARG A 427 21.05 -1.73 -7.15
CA ARG A 427 21.46 -0.39 -7.53
C ARG A 427 21.77 -0.29 -9.03
N GLN A 428 22.56 -1.22 -9.57
CA GLN A 428 22.88 -1.26 -11.01
C GLN A 428 21.62 -1.41 -11.86
N ARG A 429 20.72 -2.33 -11.49
CA ARG A 429 19.49 -2.61 -12.25
C ARG A 429 18.53 -1.41 -12.28
N LEU A 430 18.46 -0.64 -11.19
CA LEU A 430 17.64 0.57 -11.15
C LEU A 430 18.26 1.66 -12.02
N LYS A 431 19.58 1.87 -11.91
CA LYS A 431 20.31 2.85 -12.72
C LYS A 431 20.15 2.65 -14.22
N LEU A 432 20.15 1.40 -14.70
CA LEU A 432 19.93 1.06 -16.11
C LEU A 432 18.51 1.40 -16.61
N ARG A 433 17.52 1.47 -15.72
CA ARG A 433 16.13 1.80 -16.07
C ARG A 433 15.87 3.30 -16.03
N ASP A 434 16.71 4.07 -15.34
CA ASP A 434 16.45 5.48 -15.07
C ASP A 434 16.42 6.30 -16.35
N SER A 435 17.34 6.11 -17.30
CA SER A 435 17.35 6.87 -18.56
C SER A 435 16.03 6.75 -19.33
N TYR A 436 15.52 5.53 -19.49
CA TYR A 436 14.24 5.28 -20.17
C TYR A 436 13.07 5.87 -19.39
N THR A 437 13.04 5.65 -18.08
CA THR A 437 11.92 6.09 -17.24
C THR A 437 11.88 7.62 -17.16
N THR A 438 13.03 8.28 -17.05
CA THR A 438 13.17 9.73 -17.03
C THR A 438 12.67 10.37 -18.32
N ALA A 439 13.00 9.81 -19.50
CA ALA A 439 12.48 10.27 -20.77
C ALA A 439 10.94 10.20 -20.81
N LEU A 440 10.36 9.09 -20.33
CA LEU A 440 8.91 8.93 -20.21
C LEU A 440 8.30 9.92 -19.21
N ASN A 441 8.97 10.20 -18.09
CA ASN A 441 8.47 11.15 -17.09
C ASN A 441 8.42 12.58 -17.66
N VAL A 442 9.43 13.01 -18.41
CA VAL A 442 9.43 14.32 -19.09
C VAL A 442 8.31 14.37 -20.12
N CYS A 443 8.20 13.34 -20.97
CA CYS A 443 7.14 13.25 -21.96
C CYS A 443 5.74 13.32 -21.31
N GLN A 444 5.52 12.58 -20.23
CA GLN A 444 4.28 12.58 -19.46
C GLN A 444 3.97 13.97 -18.88
N ALA A 445 4.94 14.67 -18.28
CA ALA A 445 4.71 16.00 -17.70
C ALA A 445 4.26 17.02 -18.77
N TYR A 446 4.94 17.07 -19.91
CA TYR A 446 4.55 17.94 -21.03
C TYR A 446 3.23 17.52 -21.67
N THR A 447 2.92 16.23 -21.71
CA THR A 447 1.65 15.71 -22.23
C THR A 447 0.50 16.13 -21.33
N LEU A 448 0.63 16.00 -20.01
CA LEU A 448 -0.34 16.48 -19.03
C LEU A 448 -0.53 18.00 -19.16
N LYS A 449 0.54 18.77 -19.34
CA LYS A 449 0.45 20.22 -19.58
C LYS A 449 -0.42 20.52 -20.79
N ARG A 450 -0.19 19.84 -21.92
CA ARG A 450 -0.97 20.00 -23.16
C ARG A 450 -2.42 19.61 -23.01
N ILE A 451 -2.71 18.56 -22.23
CA ILE A 451 -4.07 18.09 -21.98
C ILE A 451 -4.83 19.07 -21.09
N ARG A 452 -4.20 19.57 -20.02
CA ARG A 452 -4.82 20.42 -19.00
C ARG A 452 -4.90 21.90 -19.41
N ASP A 453 -4.00 22.38 -20.26
CA ASP A 453 -3.92 23.77 -20.71
C ASP A 453 -4.07 23.91 -22.25
N PRO A 454 -5.29 24.20 -22.74
CA PRO A 454 -5.55 24.38 -24.17
C PRO A 454 -4.76 25.53 -24.83
N LYS A 455 -4.32 26.54 -24.06
CA LYS A 455 -3.54 27.67 -24.60
C LYS A 455 -2.12 27.21 -24.94
N PHE A 456 -1.52 26.38 -24.08
CA PHE A 456 -0.22 25.76 -24.33
C PHE A 456 -0.27 24.85 -25.57
N HIS A 457 -1.36 24.11 -25.77
CA HIS A 457 -1.54 23.27 -26.96
C HIS A 457 -1.49 24.09 -28.26
N LYS A 458 -2.23 25.21 -28.34
CA LYS A 458 -2.28 26.09 -29.52
C LYS A 458 -0.90 26.67 -29.86
N MET A 459 -0.15 27.15 -28.86
CA MET A 459 1.20 27.70 -29.05
C MET A 459 2.19 26.65 -29.58
N ALA A 460 2.14 25.42 -29.05
CA ALA A 460 3.00 24.33 -29.53
C ALA A 460 2.70 23.95 -30.99
N THR A 461 1.42 23.87 -31.39
CA THR A 461 1.04 23.62 -32.80
C THR A 461 1.43 24.76 -33.74
N GLN A 462 1.30 26.03 -33.30
CA GLN A 462 1.73 27.19 -34.09
C GLN A 462 3.25 27.25 -34.24
N SER A 463 4.02 26.91 -33.19
CA SER A 463 5.48 26.84 -33.27
C SER A 463 5.96 25.71 -34.20
N MET A 464 5.29 24.56 -34.21
CA MET A 464 5.59 23.46 -35.14
C MET A 464 5.22 23.80 -36.59
N SER A 465 4.11 24.51 -36.80
CA SER A 465 3.70 25.00 -38.12
C SER A 465 4.66 26.07 -38.64
N LYS A 466 5.14 26.98 -37.77
CA LYS A 466 6.19 27.95 -38.10
C LYS A 466 7.54 27.28 -38.34
N LYS A 467 7.95 26.26 -37.57
CA LYS A 467 9.18 25.49 -37.85
C LYS A 467 9.11 24.72 -39.17
N LYS A 468 7.95 24.16 -39.53
CA LYS A 468 7.74 23.58 -40.87
C LYS A 468 7.82 24.62 -41.99
N SER A 469 7.34 25.85 -41.76
CA SER A 469 7.51 26.94 -42.75
C SER A 469 8.95 27.49 -42.78
N PHE A 470 9.68 27.43 -41.66
CA PHE A 470 11.08 27.86 -41.57
C PHE A 470 12.03 26.84 -42.24
N LEU A 471 11.77 25.54 -42.07
CA LEU A 471 12.49 24.45 -42.76
C LEU A 471 12.22 24.41 -44.28
N SER A 472 11.12 25.00 -44.76
CA SER A 472 10.91 25.22 -46.19
C SER A 472 11.54 26.51 -46.74
N LEU A 473 12.09 27.37 -45.87
CA LEU A 473 12.64 28.69 -46.21
C LEU A 473 14.15 28.82 -45.94
N GLN A 474 14.79 27.85 -45.28
CA GLN A 474 16.24 27.81 -45.10
C GLN A 474 16.88 26.65 -45.87
N SER A 475 16.92 26.82 -47.18
CA SER A 475 18.05 26.37 -48.02
C SER A 475 18.89 27.60 -48.37
N SER A 476 19.55 28.19 -47.36
CA SER A 476 20.69 29.10 -47.52
C SER A 476 21.21 29.53 -46.14
N ASP A 477 22.51 29.35 -45.98
CA ASP A 477 23.44 29.68 -44.91
C ASP A 477 23.02 30.75 -43.88
N SER A 478 23.13 30.42 -42.59
CA SER A 478 23.84 31.23 -41.57
C SER A 478 23.77 30.57 -40.18
N GLU A 479 24.93 30.52 -39.55
CA GLU A 479 25.17 30.18 -38.14
C GLU A 479 24.62 31.29 -37.22
N ASP A 480 24.07 30.88 -36.07
CA ASP A 480 23.82 31.64 -34.82
C ASP A 480 22.36 31.60 -34.29
N ALA A 481 22.09 30.65 -33.39
CA ALA A 481 21.08 30.79 -32.34
C ALA A 481 21.42 29.88 -31.12
N PRO A 482 21.21 30.33 -29.87
CA PRO A 482 21.72 29.64 -28.69
C PRO A 482 20.74 28.56 -28.21
N ASP A 483 21.09 27.29 -28.39
CA ASP A 483 20.33 26.16 -27.84
C ASP A 483 20.81 25.84 -26.41
N LYS A 484 19.98 26.18 -25.42
CA LYS A 484 20.17 25.81 -23.99
C LYS A 484 19.36 24.57 -23.52
N PRO A 485 19.36 23.40 -24.19
CA PRO A 485 19.02 22.13 -23.54
C PRO A 485 20.22 21.43 -22.88
N ALA A 486 21.46 21.93 -23.06
CA ALA A 486 22.67 21.25 -22.63
C ALA A 486 22.88 21.18 -21.10
N GLU A 487 22.21 22.01 -20.30
CA GLU A 487 22.42 22.05 -18.84
C GLU A 487 21.78 20.88 -18.08
N LEU A 488 20.89 20.09 -18.70
CA LEU A 488 20.18 18.99 -18.02
C LEU A 488 20.79 17.60 -18.26
N VAL A 489 21.83 17.51 -19.09
CA VAL A 489 22.53 16.25 -19.38
C VAL A 489 24.03 16.47 -19.17
N LYS A 490 24.55 16.17 -17.98
CA LYS A 490 25.98 15.90 -17.83
C LYS A 490 26.22 14.47 -18.34
N LEU A 491 26.61 14.36 -19.61
CA LEU A 491 27.17 13.12 -20.14
C LEU A 491 28.36 12.70 -19.26
N ASN A 492 28.43 11.43 -18.90
CA ASN A 492 29.50 10.89 -18.07
C ASN A 492 30.81 10.82 -18.90
N PRO A 493 31.82 11.67 -18.65
CA PRO A 493 32.98 11.81 -19.53
C PRO A 493 34.00 10.67 -19.41
N THR A 494 33.77 9.70 -18.50
CA THR A 494 34.73 8.61 -18.21
C THR A 494 34.22 7.23 -18.64
N SER A 495 33.23 7.15 -19.53
CA SER A 495 32.72 5.87 -20.01
C SER A 495 33.50 5.47 -21.27
N GLU A 496 34.56 4.67 -21.11
CA GLU A 496 35.15 3.96 -22.25
C GLU A 496 34.21 2.79 -22.61
N TYR A 497 33.52 2.91 -23.75
CA TYR A 497 32.75 1.80 -24.31
C TYR A 497 33.70 0.90 -25.10
N ALA A 498 33.49 -0.41 -25.04
CA ALA A 498 34.19 -1.34 -25.93
C ALA A 498 33.80 -1.06 -27.40
N PRO A 499 34.70 -1.24 -28.38
CA PRO A 499 34.40 -0.97 -29.79
C PRO A 499 33.16 -1.73 -30.26
N GLY A 500 32.18 -1.02 -30.84
CA GLY A 500 30.96 -1.61 -31.41
C GLY A 500 29.63 -1.33 -30.68
N LEU A 501 29.61 -0.44 -29.68
CA LEU A 501 28.39 -0.01 -28.96
C LEU A 501 28.09 1.48 -29.13
N GLU A 502 28.62 2.11 -30.17
CA GLU A 502 28.62 3.57 -30.35
C GLU A 502 27.25 4.14 -30.80
N ASP A 503 26.25 3.29 -31.06
CA ASP A 503 24.94 3.71 -31.58
C ASP A 503 23.73 3.01 -30.92
N THR A 504 23.81 2.78 -29.60
CA THR A 504 22.66 2.37 -28.74
C THR A 504 22.61 3.22 -27.49
#